data_AF-A0A1H2RSD1-F1
#
_entry.id   AF-A0A1H2RSD1-F1
#
_cell.length_a   1.000
_cell.length_b   1.000
_cell.length_c   1.000
_cell.angle_alpha   90.00
_cell.angle_beta   90.00
_cell.angle_gamma   90.00
#
_symmetry.space_group_name_H-M   'P 1'
#
loop_
_entity.id
_entity.type
_entity.pdbx_description
1 polymer ?
#
loop_
_entity_poly.entity_id
_entity_poly.type
_entity_poly.pdbx_seq_one_letter_code
_entity_poly.pdbx_strand_id
1 'polypeptide(L)'
;MPCPEVVTGHVAIPGEDFERIQRSVDRGQNMWRLSPVRTAQEVGIVHLGLRMNDVYTFVEQYRDADSGLMHAVVRVKHRNCTYLVNLYQPQKQGPGGIWVVESVTEI
;
A
#
# COMPACT_ATOMS: atom_id res chain seq x y z
N MET A 1 -16.67 3.17 18.22
CA MET A 1 -16.45 1.71 18.30
C MET A 1 -15.11 1.45 17.65
N PRO A 2 -14.22 0.64 18.26
CA PRO A 2 -12.98 0.24 17.60
C PRO A 2 -13.27 -0.63 16.38
N CYS A 3 -12.35 -0.65 15.41
CA CYS A 3 -12.40 -1.53 14.24
C CYS A 3 -11.32 -2.63 14.40
N PRO A 4 -11.54 -3.63 15.27
CA PRO A 4 -10.54 -4.64 15.62
C PRO A 4 -10.19 -5.60 14.47
N GLU A 5 -10.99 -5.61 13.40
CA GLU A 5 -10.71 -6.41 12.21
C GLU A 5 -9.56 -5.85 11.36
N VAL A 6 -9.23 -4.56 11.51
CA VAL A 6 -8.20 -3.91 10.70
C VAL A 6 -6.83 -4.17 11.30
N VAL A 7 -5.94 -4.77 10.52
CA VAL A 7 -4.56 -5.01 10.94
C VAL A 7 -3.78 -3.69 10.88
N THR A 8 -3.20 -3.30 12.02
CA THR A 8 -2.34 -2.11 12.15
C THR A 8 -0.90 -2.51 12.51
N GLY A 9 0.05 -1.59 12.31
CA GLY A 9 1.47 -1.82 12.49
C GLY A 9 2.20 -2.11 11.18
N HIS A 10 3.40 -2.69 11.28
CA HIS A 10 4.21 -3.07 10.12
C HIS A 10 3.57 -4.26 9.38
N VAL A 11 3.50 -4.16 8.05
CA VAL A 11 2.90 -5.17 7.18
C VAL A 11 4.00 -5.88 6.41
N ALA A 12 4.14 -7.17 6.65
CA ALA A 12 5.00 -8.05 5.86
C ALA A 12 4.14 -9.18 5.30
N ILE A 13 3.88 -9.17 3.99
CA ILE A 13 3.08 -10.21 3.33
C ILE A 13 3.99 -11.42 3.05
N PRO A 14 3.72 -12.59 3.63
CA PRO A 14 4.57 -13.76 3.44
C PRO A 14 4.63 -14.19 1.97
N GLY A 15 5.84 -14.43 1.46
CA GLY A 15 6.06 -14.96 0.11
C GLY A 15 6.01 -13.92 -1.02
N GLU A 16 5.93 -12.63 -0.70
CA GLU A 16 6.15 -11.59 -1.70
C GLU A 16 7.61 -11.55 -2.15
N ASP A 17 7.83 -11.83 -3.43
CA ASP A 17 9.10 -11.61 -4.12
C ASP A 17 8.94 -10.36 -4.98
N PHE A 18 9.47 -9.24 -4.49
CA PHE A 18 9.31 -7.94 -5.13
C PHE A 18 9.96 -7.88 -6.52
N GLU A 19 11.08 -8.58 -6.74
CA GLU A 19 11.73 -8.63 -8.05
C GLU A 19 10.86 -9.37 -9.06
N ARG A 20 10.29 -10.51 -8.67
CA ARG A 20 9.35 -11.26 -9.50
C ARG A 20 8.08 -10.47 -9.78
N ILE A 21 7.54 -9.76 -8.78
CA ILE A 21 6.34 -8.92 -8.94
C ILE A 21 6.64 -7.77 -9.90
N GLN A 22 7.78 -7.08 -9.75
CA GLN A 22 8.20 -6.00 -10.64
C GLN A 22 8.29 -6.49 -12.09
N ARG A 23 8.94 -7.63 -12.34
CA ARG A 23 9.02 -8.23 -13.69
C ARG A 23 7.66 -8.60 -14.28
N SER A 24 6.70 -9.02 -13.45
CA SER A 24 5.32 -9.30 -13.89
C SER A 24 4.61 -8.01 -14.32
N VAL A 25 4.80 -6.93 -13.56
CA VAL A 25 4.25 -5.60 -13.87
C VAL A 25 4.87 -4.98 -15.12
N ASP A 26 6.18 -5.13 -15.30
CA ASP A 26 6.88 -4.69 -16.51
C ASP A 26 6.37 -5.42 -17.78
N ARG A 27 5.75 -6.59 -17.63
CA ARG A 27 5.08 -7.35 -18.70
C ARG A 27 3.59 -7.04 -18.85
N GLY A 28 3.08 -6.03 -18.14
CA GLY A 28 1.68 -5.59 -18.20
C GLY A 28 0.72 -6.40 -17.34
N GLN A 29 1.21 -7.25 -16.43
CA GLN A 29 0.37 -7.99 -15.48
C GLN A 29 0.27 -7.24 -14.15
N ASN A 30 -0.78 -7.46 -13.35
CA ASN A 30 -0.92 -6.88 -12.01
C ASN A 30 -0.67 -5.36 -11.95
N MET A 31 -1.08 -4.62 -13.00
CA MET A 31 -0.81 -3.18 -13.13
C MET A 31 -1.37 -2.33 -11.99
N TRP A 32 -2.29 -2.88 -11.20
CA TRP A 32 -2.77 -2.28 -9.95
C TRP A 32 -1.62 -1.94 -8.98
N ARG A 33 -0.50 -2.67 -9.03
CA ARG A 33 0.73 -2.41 -8.27
C ARG A 33 1.42 -1.09 -8.61
N LEU A 34 1.11 -0.47 -9.76
CA LEU A 34 1.68 0.83 -10.15
C LEU A 34 0.97 2.02 -9.51
N SER A 35 -0.21 1.79 -8.94
CA SER A 35 -0.97 2.83 -8.23
C SER A 35 -0.91 2.58 -6.72
N PRO A 36 -0.50 3.56 -5.92
CA PRO A 36 -0.45 3.40 -4.46
C PRO A 36 -1.85 3.16 -3.88
N VAL A 37 -2.87 3.84 -4.43
CA VAL A 37 -4.27 3.68 -4.00
C VAL A 37 -4.80 2.29 -4.32
N ARG A 38 -4.59 1.80 -5.55
CA ARG A 38 -5.03 0.44 -5.92
C ARG A 38 -4.27 -0.62 -5.14
N THR A 39 -2.98 -0.42 -4.91
CA THR A 39 -2.17 -1.33 -4.08
C THR A 39 -2.70 -1.39 -2.65
N ALA A 40 -2.94 -0.24 -2.02
CA ALA A 40 -3.53 -0.17 -0.68
C ALA A 40 -4.91 -0.85 -0.63
N GLN A 41 -5.71 -0.73 -1.69
CA GLN A 41 -7.02 -1.37 -1.79
C GLN A 41 -6.91 -2.90 -1.90
N GLU A 42 -6.16 -3.42 -2.88
CA GLU A 42 -6.03 -4.86 -3.11
C GLU A 42 -5.38 -5.57 -1.91
N VAL A 43 -4.27 -5.02 -1.40
CA VAL A 43 -3.61 -5.56 -0.19
C VAL A 43 -4.52 -5.40 1.02
N GLY A 44 -5.19 -4.25 1.15
CA GLY A 44 -6.09 -3.96 2.25
C GLY A 44 -7.21 -4.99 2.39
N ILE A 45 -7.84 -5.34 1.27
CA ILE A 45 -8.93 -6.31 1.20
C ILE A 45 -8.44 -7.72 1.53
N VAL A 46 -7.30 -8.13 0.97
CA VAL A 46 -6.84 -9.52 1.08
C VAL A 46 -6.16 -9.79 2.43
N HIS A 47 -5.46 -8.81 2.99
CA HIS A 47 -4.54 -9.05 4.11
C HIS A 47 -4.83 -8.21 5.37
N LEU A 48 -5.54 -7.07 5.27
CA LEU A 48 -5.58 -6.08 6.34
C LEU A 48 -6.97 -5.86 6.95
N GLY A 49 -7.98 -6.63 6.51
CA GLY A 49 -9.36 -6.50 7.02
C GLY A 49 -10.12 -5.26 6.52
N LEU A 50 -9.52 -4.49 5.59
CA LEU A 50 -10.19 -3.40 4.90
C LEU A 50 -11.17 -3.95 3.86
N ARG A 51 -12.06 -3.09 3.35
CA ARG A 51 -13.14 -3.48 2.45
C ARG A 51 -13.06 -2.72 1.13
N MET A 52 -13.67 -3.33 0.11
CA MET A 52 -13.77 -2.73 -1.22
C MET A 52 -14.55 -1.40 -1.21
N ASN A 53 -15.54 -1.28 -0.32
CA ASN A 53 -16.38 -0.09 -0.19
C ASN A 53 -15.85 0.96 0.79
N ASP A 54 -14.65 0.75 1.36
CA ASP A 54 -13.97 1.79 2.13
C ASP A 54 -13.52 2.93 1.21
N VAL A 55 -13.31 4.11 1.80
CA VAL A 55 -12.88 5.29 1.04
C VAL A 55 -11.37 5.41 1.10
N TYR A 56 -10.71 5.16 -0.03
CA TYR A 56 -9.26 5.31 -0.19
C TYR A 56 -8.95 6.66 -0.84
N THR A 57 -8.19 7.50 -0.13
CA THR A 57 -7.80 8.83 -0.59
C THR A 57 -6.28 8.92 -0.62
N PHE A 58 -5.73 9.21 -1.80
CA PHE A 58 -4.31 9.55 -1.91
C PHE A 58 -4.04 10.83 -1.13
N VAL A 59 -3.02 10.82 -0.26
CA VAL A 59 -2.64 11.98 0.56
C VAL A 59 -1.43 12.65 -0.06
N GLU A 60 -0.33 11.90 -0.18
CA GLU A 60 0.93 12.43 -0.67
C GLU A 60 1.84 11.33 -1.22
N GLN A 61 2.86 11.76 -1.97
CA GLN A 61 3.98 10.95 -2.42
C GLN A 61 5.24 11.80 -2.28
N TYR A 62 6.28 11.21 -1.70
CA TYR A 62 7.55 11.88 -1.45
C TYR A 62 8.72 10.92 -1.62
N ARG A 63 9.93 11.46 -1.74
CA ARG A 63 11.15 10.68 -1.65
C ARG A 63 11.66 10.79 -0.22
N ASP A 64 11.79 9.66 0.44
CA ASP A 64 12.35 9.61 1.79
C ASP A 64 13.83 9.99 1.74
N ALA A 65 14.26 10.84 2.68
CA ALA A 65 15.60 11.41 2.68
C ALA A 65 16.66 10.41 3.16
N ASP A 66 16.29 9.51 4.06
CA ASP A 66 17.21 8.56 4.69
C ASP A 66 17.46 7.34 3.80
N SER A 67 16.38 6.70 3.33
CA SER A 67 16.44 5.53 2.46
C SER A 67 16.62 5.88 0.97
N GLY A 68 16.26 7.09 0.56
CA GLY A 68 16.22 7.50 -0.83
C GLY A 68 15.08 6.88 -1.65
N LEU A 69 14.19 6.10 -1.02
CA LEU A 69 13.07 5.41 -1.68
C LEU A 69 11.87 6.34 -1.87
N MET A 70 11.03 6.04 -2.85
CA MET A 70 9.75 6.72 -3.05
C MET A 70 8.72 6.12 -2.10
N HIS A 71 8.08 6.96 -1.33
CA HIS A 71 6.99 6.64 -0.42
C HIS A 71 5.69 7.31 -0.87
N ALA A 72 4.56 6.70 -0.50
CA ALA A 72 3.24 7.25 -0.70
C ALA A 72 2.37 6.97 0.53
N VAL A 73 1.46 7.89 0.81
CA VAL A 73 0.51 7.77 1.91
C VAL A 73 -0.90 7.73 1.33
N VAL A 74 -1.66 6.71 1.72
CA VAL A 74 -3.07 6.57 1.37
C VAL A 74 -3.89 6.56 2.65
N ARG A 75 -4.81 7.50 2.77
CA ARG A 75 -5.78 7.54 3.87
C ARG A 75 -6.96 6.64 3.54
N VAL A 76 -7.33 5.77 4.47
CA VAL A 76 -8.46 4.85 4.33
C VAL A 76 -9.47 5.11 5.43
N LYS A 77 -10.71 5.41 5.05
CA LYS A 77 -11.83 5.49 6.00
C LYS A 77 -12.58 4.17 6.00
N HIS A 78 -12.46 3.43 7.09
CA HIS A 78 -13.18 2.19 7.33
C HIS A 78 -14.21 2.41 8.44
N ARG A 79 -15.49 2.47 8.06
CA ARG A 79 -16.59 2.81 8.98
C ARG A 79 -16.33 4.13 9.71
N ASN A 80 -16.09 4.07 11.02
CA ASN A 80 -15.81 5.20 11.90
C ASN A 80 -14.31 5.36 12.23
N CYS A 81 -13.46 4.47 11.72
CA CYS A 81 -12.02 4.47 11.94
C CYS A 81 -11.32 5.02 10.69
N THR A 82 -10.20 5.72 10.89
CA THR A 82 -9.40 6.28 9.81
C THR A 82 -7.97 5.77 9.95
N TYR A 83 -7.40 5.34 8.83
CA TYR A 83 -6.06 4.78 8.78
C TYR A 83 -5.20 5.52 7.76
N LEU A 84 -3.90 5.57 8.02
CA LEU A 84 -2.87 5.90 7.05
C LEU A 84 -2.15 4.60 6.66
N VAL A 85 -2.20 4.28 5.38
CA VAL A 85 -1.46 3.18 4.76
C VAL A 85 -0.22 3.80 4.13
N ASN A 86 0.95 3.48 4.69
CA ASN A 86 2.23 3.88 4.14
C ASN A 86 2.69 2.84 3.14
N LEU A 87 3.08 3.29 1.95
CA LEU A 87 3.60 2.45 0.89
C LEU A 87 4.97 2.96 0.44
N TYR A 88 5.76 2.06 -0.13
CA TYR A 88 7.06 2.39 -0.71
C TYR A 88 7.31 1.58 -1.98
N GLN A 89 8.30 2.02 -2.77
CA GLN A 89 8.75 1.31 -3.97
C GLN A 89 10.08 0.59 -3.70
N PRO A 90 10.08 -0.75 -3.57
CA PRO A 90 11.28 -1.49 -3.16
C PRO A 90 12.29 -1.75 -4.28
N GLN A 91 11.86 -1.79 -5.55
CA GLN A 91 12.70 -2.26 -6.67
C GLN A 91 13.08 -1.15 -7.64
N LYS A 92 12.07 -0.44 -8.16
CA LYS A 92 12.22 0.63 -9.13
C LYS A 92 11.53 1.87 -8.60
N GLN A 93 12.19 3.02 -8.74
CA GLN A 93 11.64 4.29 -8.29
C GLN A 93 10.88 4.98 -9.44
N GLY A 94 9.77 5.65 -9.13
CA GLY A 94 8.98 6.43 -10.08
C GLY A 94 7.80 5.69 -10.72
N PRO A 95 7.28 6.17 -11.87
CA PRO A 95 5.99 5.71 -12.42
C PRO A 95 5.89 4.22 -12.78
N GLY A 96 7.03 3.55 -13.00
CA GLY A 96 7.08 2.11 -13.30
C GLY A 96 7.39 1.24 -12.09
N GLY A 97 7.55 1.82 -10.90
CA GLY A 97 7.84 1.08 -9.68
C GLY A 97 6.59 0.48 -9.07
N ILE A 98 6.68 -0.78 -8.62
CA ILE A 98 5.61 -1.37 -7.83
C ILE A 98 5.55 -0.72 -6.45
N TRP A 99 4.33 -0.52 -5.94
CA TRP A 99 4.08 -0.14 -4.57
C TRP A 99 3.89 -1.37 -3.70
N VAL A 100 4.36 -1.28 -2.47
CA VAL A 100 4.20 -2.30 -1.42
C VAL A 100 3.78 -1.59 -0.14
N VAL A 101 2.84 -2.18 0.60
CA VAL A 101 2.41 -1.64 1.90
C VAL A 101 3.50 -1.92 2.94
N GLU A 102 3.97 -0.87 3.60
CA GLU A 102 4.97 -0.94 4.66
C GLU A 102 4.31 -1.00 6.04
N SER A 103 3.30 -0.16 6.26
CA SER A 103 2.63 -0.07 7.56
C SER A 103 1.23 0.52 7.45
N VAL A 104 0.41 0.24 8.47
CA VAL A 104 -0.91 0.84 8.66
C VAL A 104 -1.00 1.45 10.06
N THR A 105 -1.37 2.72 10.14
CA THR A 105 -1.50 3.46 11.40
C THR A 105 -2.91 4.03 11.54
N GLU A 106 -3.57 3.81 12.67
CA GLU A 106 -4.86 4.44 12.98
C GLU A 106 -4.65 5.90 13.44
N ILE A 107 -5.52 6.81 13.03
CA ILE A 107 -5.48 8.25 13.37
C ILE A 107 -6.79 8.79 13.90
#